data_AF-A0A9P8VSX1-F1
#
_entry.id   AF-A0A9P8VSX1-F1
#
_cell.length_a   1.000
_cell.length_b   1.000
_cell.length_c   1.000
_cell.angle_alpha   90.00
_cell.angle_beta   90.00
_cell.angle_gamma   90.00
#
_symmetry.space_group_name_H-M   'P 1'
#
loop_
_entity.id
_entity.type
_entity.pdbx_description
1 polymer ?
#
loop_
_entity_poly.entity_id
_entity_poly.type
_entity_poly.pdbx_seq_one_letter_code
_entity_poly.pdbx_strand_id
1 'polypeptide(L)'
;TVGELFKGRCRRWDLVEARVRSFGENVDPHVKAYIEGIKNTVKANLFWSFKSQRYFGRNADEVRRTRKTTVLAQPSFLVKAKV
;
A
#
# COMPACT_ATOMS: atom_id res chain seq x y z
N THR A 1 9.66 11.07 -6.19
CA THR A 1 9.22 10.83 -4.79
C THR A 1 8.61 9.43 -4.69
N VAL A 2 8.41 8.90 -3.48
CA VAL A 2 7.70 7.61 -3.28
C VAL A 2 6.31 7.61 -3.94
N GLY A 3 5.60 8.74 -3.89
CA GLY A 3 4.30 8.90 -4.55
C GLY A 3 4.35 8.71 -6.07
N GLU A 4 5.38 9.24 -6.74
CA GLU A 4 5.55 9.05 -8.19
C GLU A 4 5.88 7.60 -8.57
N LEU A 5 6.66 6.90 -7.74
CA LEU A 5 6.91 5.46 -7.93
C LEU A 5 5.60 4.66 -7.83
N PHE A 6 4.76 4.98 -6.84
CA PHE A 6 3.46 4.34 -6.67
C PHE A 6 2.53 4.59 -7.86
N LYS A 7 2.40 5.84 -8.32
CA LYS A 7 1.63 6.18 -9.53
C LYS A 7 2.14 5.42 -10.77
N GLY A 8 3.46 5.28 -10.91
CA GLY A 8 4.07 4.49 -11.98
C GLY A 8 3.67 3.01 -11.91
N ARG A 9 3.57 2.43 -10.71
CA ARG A 9 3.09 1.06 -10.54
C ARG A 9 1.61 0.92 -10.90
N CYS A 10 0.75 1.86 -10.50
CA CYS A 10 -0.67 1.84 -10.90
C CYS A 10 -0.84 1.90 -12.42
N ARG A 11 -0.14 2.82 -13.11
CA ARG A 11 -0.20 2.88 -14.59
C ARG A 11 0.26 1.59 -15.25
N ARG A 12 1.35 0.98 -14.75
CA ARG A 12 1.83 -0.31 -15.27
C ARG A 12 0.83 -1.43 -15.01
N TRP A 13 0.13 -1.40 -13.87
CA TRP A 13 -0.89 -2.39 -13.55
C TRP A 13 -1.97 -2.42 -14.62
N ASP A 14 -2.56 -1.26 -14.96
CA ASP A 14 -3.62 -1.16 -15.97
C ASP A 14 -3.19 -1.75 -17.33
N LEU A 15 -1.94 -1.46 -17.74
CA LEU A 15 -1.37 -1.99 -18.98
C LEU A 15 -1.18 -3.51 -18.97
N VAL A 16 -0.86 -4.10 -17.81
CA VAL A 16 -0.66 -5.55 -17.66
C VAL A 16 -1.98 -6.27 -17.49
N GLU A 17 -2.91 -5.71 -16.73
CA GLU A 17 -4.28 -6.24 -16.55
C GLU A 17 -5.01 -6.35 -17.89
N ALA A 18 -4.87 -5.35 -18.76
CA ALA A 18 -5.43 -5.38 -20.12
C ALA A 18 -4.81 -6.45 -21.03
N ARG A 19 -3.66 -7.01 -20.68
CA ARG A 19 -2.96 -8.06 -21.44
C ARG A 19 -3.18 -9.47 -20.86
N VAL A 20 -3.97 -9.58 -19.80
CA VAL A 20 -4.34 -10.90 -19.27
C VAL A 20 -5.14 -11.63 -20.33
N ARG A 21 -4.65 -12.79 -20.75
CA ARG A 21 -5.34 -13.63 -21.75
C ARG A 21 -6.65 -14.16 -21.18
N SER A 22 -7.58 -14.51 -22.07
CA SER A 22 -8.72 -15.35 -21.68
C SER A 22 -8.25 -16.77 -21.34
N PHE A 23 -8.93 -17.36 -20.36
CA PHE A 23 -8.82 -18.74 -19.92
C PHE A 23 -10.12 -19.53 -20.22
N GLY A 24 -11.09 -18.91 -20.89
CA GLY A 24 -12.40 -19.47 -21.22
C GLY A 24 -13.52 -18.92 -20.35
N GLU A 25 -14.74 -18.94 -20.86
CA GLU A 25 -15.91 -18.26 -20.25
C GLU A 25 -16.20 -18.70 -18.81
N ASN A 26 -15.91 -19.96 -18.47
CA ASN A 26 -16.12 -20.48 -17.12
C ASN A 26 -15.07 -19.97 -16.11
N VAL A 27 -13.87 -19.60 -16.57
CA VAL A 27 -12.73 -19.27 -15.69
C VAL A 27 -12.48 -17.76 -15.64
N ASP A 28 -12.74 -17.04 -16.72
CA ASP A 28 -12.54 -15.59 -16.83
C ASP A 28 -13.21 -14.78 -15.69
N PRO A 29 -14.44 -15.10 -15.22
CA PRO A 29 -15.04 -14.43 -14.08
C PRO A 29 -14.22 -14.58 -12.79
N HIS A 30 -13.67 -15.78 -12.55
CA HIS A 30 -12.84 -16.05 -11.38
C HIS A 30 -11.50 -15.32 -11.46
N VAL A 31 -10.87 -15.28 -12.63
CA VAL A 31 -9.63 -14.50 -12.85
C VAL A 31 -9.88 -13.02 -12.57
N LYS A 32 -10.98 -12.46 -13.09
CA LYS A 32 -11.35 -11.06 -12.85
C LYS A 32 -11.59 -10.78 -11.36
N ALA A 33 -12.32 -11.66 -10.67
CA ALA A 33 -12.55 -11.52 -9.23
C ALA A 33 -11.25 -11.61 -8.43
N TYR A 34 -10.35 -12.51 -8.80
CA TYR A 34 -9.04 -12.64 -8.16
C TYR A 34 -8.17 -11.40 -8.33
N ILE A 35 -8.08 -10.85 -9.55
CA ILE A 35 -7.37 -9.60 -9.84
C ILE A 35 -7.94 -8.44 -9.02
N GLU A 36 -9.27 -8.32 -8.95
CA GLU A 36 -9.91 -7.29 -8.13
C GLU A 36 -9.62 -7.49 -6.62
N GLY A 37 -9.57 -8.73 -6.14
CA GLY A 37 -9.13 -9.06 -4.79
C GLY A 37 -7.72 -8.54 -4.49
N ILE A 38 -6.78 -8.73 -5.41
CA ILE A 38 -5.42 -8.20 -5.25
C ILE A 38 -5.42 -6.66 -5.21
N LYS A 39 -6.21 -6.00 -6.06
CA LYS A 39 -6.35 -4.52 -6.05
C LYS A 39 -6.92 -4.02 -4.73
N ASN A 40 -7.86 -4.77 -4.15
CA ASN A 40 -8.43 -4.44 -2.85
C ASN A 40 -7.42 -4.56 -1.70
N THR A 41 -6.44 -5.46 -1.78
CA THR A 41 -5.35 -5.54 -0.80
C THR A 41 -4.53 -4.24 -0.71
N VAL A 42 -4.32 -3.55 -1.84
CA VAL A 42 -3.61 -2.26 -1.86
C VAL A 42 -4.40 -1.19 -1.09
N LYS A 43 -5.72 -1.12 -1.31
CA LYS A 43 -6.61 -0.22 -0.56
C LYS A 43 -6.65 -0.59 0.91
N ALA A 44 -6.79 -1.89 1.22
CA ALA A 44 -6.84 -2.41 2.58
C ALA A 44 -5.58 -2.05 3.36
N ASN A 45 -4.40 -2.15 2.75
CA ASN A 45 -3.15 -1.75 3.37
C ASN A 45 -3.14 -0.26 3.77
N LEU A 46 -3.67 0.62 2.91
CA LEU A 46 -3.81 2.05 3.23
C LEU A 46 -4.74 2.24 4.44
N PHE A 47 -5.93 1.64 4.43
CA PHE A 47 -6.88 1.78 5.54
C PHE A 47 -6.34 1.20 6.84
N TRP A 48 -5.77 0.00 6.79
CA TRP A 48 -5.23 -0.69 7.97
C TRP A 48 -4.04 0.07 8.57
N SER A 49 -3.16 0.64 7.75
CA SER A 49 -2.00 1.39 8.24
C SER A 49 -2.40 2.58 9.11
N PHE A 50 -3.52 3.25 8.79
CA PHE A 50 -4.07 4.33 9.62
C PHE A 50 -4.97 3.81 10.74
N LYS A 51 -5.76 2.75 10.53
CA LYS A 51 -6.74 2.27 11.51
C LYS A 51 -6.13 1.44 12.64
N SER A 52 -5.07 0.69 12.37
CA SER A 52 -4.50 -0.29 13.31
C SER A 52 -3.78 0.31 14.51
N GLN A 53 -3.52 1.62 14.51
CA GLN A 53 -2.67 2.33 15.48
C GLN A 53 -1.21 1.87 15.52
N ARG A 54 -0.81 0.86 14.72
CA ARG A 54 0.54 0.31 14.71
C ARG A 54 1.62 1.36 14.39
N TYR A 55 1.34 2.25 13.45
CA TYR A 55 2.32 3.24 12.97
C TYR A 55 2.10 4.64 13.54
N PHE A 56 0.85 5.03 13.76
CA PHE A 56 0.50 6.42 14.12
C PHE A 56 -0.20 6.53 15.49
N GLY A 57 -0.33 5.43 16.23
CA GLY A 57 -1.02 5.41 17.52
C GLY A 57 -2.43 5.99 17.42
N ARG A 58 -2.80 6.81 18.40
CA ARG A 58 -4.07 7.55 18.43
C ARG A 58 -4.12 8.76 17.48
N ASN A 59 -2.99 9.15 16.89
CA ASN A 59 -2.86 10.35 16.08
C ASN A 59 -3.08 10.10 14.58
N ALA A 60 -3.54 8.90 14.20
CA ALA A 60 -3.68 8.50 12.81
C ALA A 60 -4.54 9.46 11.97
N ASP A 61 -5.63 10.00 12.52
CA ASP A 61 -6.51 10.94 11.81
C ASP A 61 -5.83 12.29 11.55
N GLU A 62 -5.07 12.79 12.53
CA GLU A 62 -4.28 14.00 12.37
C GLU A 62 -3.18 13.81 11.31
N VAL A 63 -2.46 12.69 11.36
CA VAL A 63 -1.42 12.36 10.38
C VAL A 63 -2.03 12.23 8.99
N ARG A 64 -3.20 11.61 8.84
CA ARG A 64 -3.90 11.48 7.54
C ARG A 64 -4.30 12.84 6.98
N ARG A 65 -4.84 13.73 7.80
CA ARG A 65 -5.27 15.09 7.40
C ARG A 65 -4.09 15.97 7.02
N THR A 66 -3.03 15.97 7.83
CA THR A 66 -1.88 16.86 7.67
C THR A 66 -0.82 16.31 6.73
N ARG A 67 -0.80 14.99 6.54
CA ARG A 67 0.28 14.23 5.86
C ARG A 67 1.64 14.44 6.52
N LYS A 68 1.65 14.76 7.82
CA LYS A 68 2.86 14.97 8.62
C LYS A 68 2.85 13.99 9.79
N THR A 69 4.03 13.44 10.11
CA THR A 69 4.22 12.60 11.28
C THR A 69 5.52 12.98 11.96
N THR A 70 5.56 12.86 13.27
CA THR A 70 6.80 12.97 14.04
C THR A 70 7.55 11.65 13.92
N VAL A 71 8.84 11.72 13.65
CA VAL A 71 9.75 10.57 13.64
C VAL A 71 10.71 10.69 14.80
N LEU A 72 11.11 9.56 15.37
CA LEU A 72 12.05 9.56 16.48
C LEU A 72 13.46 9.85 15.93
N ALA A 73 14.03 11.00 16.30
CA ALA A 73 15.32 11.44 15.75
C ALA A 73 16.51 10.59 16.25
N GLN A 74 16.44 10.09 17.48
CA GLN A 74 17.49 9.29 18.12
C GLN A 74 16.90 8.06 18.83
N PRO A 75 16.47 7.04 18.08
CA PRO A 75 15.95 5.82 18.68
C PRO A 75 17.06 5.05 19.39
N SER A 76 16.72 4.48 20.55
CA SER A 76 17.66 3.74 21.41
C SER A 76 18.35 2.56 20.69
N PHE A 77 17.72 2.00 19.65
CA PHE A 77 18.29 0.94 18.82
C PHE A 77 19.31 1.43 17.78
N LEU A 78 19.38 2.74 17.48
CA LEU A 78 20.44 3.33 16.65
C LEU A 78 21.65 3.81 17.46
N VAL A 79 21.57 3.81 18.80
CA VAL A 79 22.66 4.29 19.68
C VAL A 79 23.85 3.31 19.74
N LYS A 80 23.70 2.07 19.25
CA LYS A 80 24.78 1.06 19.25
C LYS A 80 25.35 0.79 17.85
N ALA A 81 26.25 1.67 17.43
CA ALA A 81 27.37 1.34 16.55
C ALA A 81 28.49 2.37 16.72
N LYS A 82 28.96 2.56 17.97
CA LYS A 82 30.31 3.09 18.19
C LYS A 82 31.22 1.87 18.35
N VAL A 83 31.83 1.48 17.22
CA VAL A 83 33.08 0.71 17.22
C VAL A 83 34.19 1.65 17.66
#